data_AF-A0A926DER4-F1
#
_entry.id   AF-A0A926DER4-F1
#
_cell.length_a   1.000
_cell.length_b   1.000
_cell.length_c   1.000
_cell.angle_alpha   90.00
_cell.angle_beta   90.00
_cell.angle_gamma   90.00
#
_symmetry.space_group_name_H-M   'P 1'
#
loop_
_entity.id
_entity.type
_entity.pdbx_description
1 polymer ?
#
loop_
_entity_poly.entity_id
_entity_poly.type
_entity_poly.pdbx_seq_one_letter_code
_entity_poly.pdbx_strand_id
1 'polypeptide(L)' 'MKQISIDNGRTYMTAEEAMPEILDRNLWDVLANIMDDDTRETVHAELSPCSELEFLTRYLELAPSDLVIG' A
#
# COMPACT_ATOMS: atom_id res chain seq x y z
N MET A 1 -6.62 10.43 2.71
CA MET A 1 -6.02 9.15 2.30
C MET A 1 -4.53 9.34 2.28
N LYS A 2 -3.77 8.38 2.79
CA LYS A 2 -2.31 8.37 2.72
C LYS A 2 -1.85 8.03 1.31
N GLN A 3 -0.58 8.27 1.04
CA GLN A 3 0.05 8.03 -0.25
C GLN A 3 1.22 7.05 -0.12
N ILE A 4 1.73 6.62 -1.26
CA ILE A 4 2.87 5.73 -1.37
C ILE A 4 4.00 6.48 -2.06
N SER A 5 5.22 6.31 -1.57
CA SER A 5 6.43 6.69 -2.27
C SER A 5 7.27 5.45 -2.54
N ILE A 6 7.75 5.31 -3.77
CA ILE A 6 8.62 4.20 -4.23
C ILE A 6 10.03 4.68 -4.59
N ASP A 7 10.38 5.89 -4.14
CA ASP A 7 11.61 6.62 -4.48
C ASP A 7 12.22 7.37 -3.28
N ASN A 8 12.15 6.79 -2.08
CA ASN A 8 12.68 7.37 -0.83
C ASN A 8 12.02 8.69 -0.41
N GLY A 9 10.71 8.83 -0.61
CA GLY A 9 9.94 10.00 -0.19
C GLY A 9 10.12 11.22 -1.10
N ARG A 10 10.63 11.05 -2.32
CA ARG A 10 10.79 12.16 -3.27
C ARG A 10 9.48 12.47 -4.00
N THR A 11 8.72 11.45 -4.35
CA THR A 11 7.40 11.55 -4.96
C THR A 11 6.39 10.69 -4.22
N TYR A 12 5.14 11.15 -4.21
CA TYR A 12 4.01 10.50 -3.57
C TYR A 12 2.90 10.29 -4.59
N MET A 13 2.39 9.07 -4.62
CA MET A 13 1.44 8.56 -5.60
C MET A 13 0.28 7.87 -4.88
N THR A 14 -0.87 7.86 -5.53
CA THR A 14 -2.04 7.08 -5.10
C THR A 14 -1.78 5.58 -5.30
N ALA A 15 -2.64 4.73 -4.71
CA ALA A 15 -2.56 3.28 -4.94
C ALA A 15 -2.67 2.93 -6.43
N GLU A 16 -3.56 3.60 -7.18
CA GLU A 16 -3.79 3.36 -8.61
C GLU A 16 -2.55 3.72 -9.45
N GLU A 17 -1.89 4.83 -9.11
CA GLU A 17 -0.66 5.28 -9.80
C GLU A 17 0.55 4.42 -9.44
N ALA A 18 0.65 3.96 -8.19
CA ALA A 18 1.77 3.17 -7.70
C ALA A 18 1.70 1.71 -8.12
N MET A 19 0.50 1.15 -8.29
CA MET A 19 0.32 -0.29 -8.50
C MET A 19 1.09 -0.84 -9.71
N PRO A 20 1.08 -0.20 -10.90
CA PRO A 20 1.85 -0.69 -12.05
C PRO A 20 3.35 -0.83 -11.73
N GLU A 21 3.93 0.15 -11.04
CA GLU A 21 5.34 0.15 -10.63
C GLU A 21 5.63 -0.88 -9.54
N ILE A 22 4.72 -1.03 -8.56
CA ILE A 22 4.83 -2.03 -7.50
C ILE A 22 4.86 -3.44 -8.12
N LEU A 23 4.00 -3.71 -9.10
CA LEU A 23 3.92 -5.00 -9.78
C LEU A 23 5.12 -5.24 -10.69
N ASP A 24 5.50 -4.25 -11.52
CA ASP A 24 6.65 -4.36 -12.43
C ASP A 24 7.96 -4.63 -11.68
N ARG A 25 8.11 -3.98 -10.51
CA ARG A 25 9.30 -4.11 -9.65
C ARG A 25 9.17 -5.21 -8.58
N ASN A 26 8.07 -5.96 -8.57
CA ASN A 26 7.76 -6.99 -7.58
C ASN A 26 7.96 -6.52 -6.12
N LEU A 27 7.47 -5.31 -5.80
CA LEU A 27 7.63 -4.65 -4.51
C LEU A 27 6.49 -4.95 -3.53
N TRP A 28 5.48 -5.73 -3.93
CA TRP A 28 4.32 -6.02 -3.09
C TRP A 28 4.71 -6.63 -1.73
N ASP A 29 5.61 -7.62 -1.73
CA ASP A 29 6.08 -8.23 -0.49
C ASP A 29 6.80 -7.22 0.41
N VAL A 30 7.59 -6.31 -0.17
CA VAL A 30 8.30 -5.26 0.58
C VAL A 30 7.30 -4.29 1.19
N LEU A 31 6.30 -3.87 0.41
CA LEU A 31 5.21 -3.01 0.85
C LEU A 31 4.46 -3.65 2.01
N ALA A 32 4.04 -4.91 1.86
CA ALA A 32 3.31 -5.65 2.89
C ALA A 32 4.12 -5.83 4.18
N ASN A 33 5.46 -5.88 4.12
CA ASN A 33 6.33 -5.98 5.29
C ASN A 33 6.52 -4.64 6.04
N ILE A 34 6.32 -3.50 5.38
CA ILE A 34 6.40 -2.17 6.03
C ILE A 34 5.04 -1.62 6.44
N MET A 35 3.96 -2.31 6.07
CA MET A 35 2.61 -1.98 6.50
C MET A 35 2.46 -2.18 8.01
N ASP A 36 1.61 -1.37 8.61
CA ASP A 36 1.14 -1.54 9.97
C ASP A 36 0.25 -2.78 10.06
N ASP A 37 0.60 -3.69 10.96
CA ASP A 37 -0.07 -4.99 11.09
C ASP A 37 -1.54 -4.85 11.49
N ASP A 38 -1.86 -3.96 12.44
CA ASP A 38 -3.23 -3.74 12.90
C ASP A 38 -4.13 -3.24 11.75
N THR A 39 -3.62 -2.30 10.96
CA THR A 39 -4.33 -1.80 9.77
C THR A 39 -4.48 -2.90 8.72
N ARG A 40 -3.42 -3.68 8.48
CA ARG A 40 -3.41 -4.78 7.50
C ARG A 40 -4.43 -5.86 7.85
N GLU A 41 -4.48 -6.27 9.12
CA GLU A 41 -5.46 -7.24 9.63
C GLU A 41 -6.90 -6.70 9.52
N THR A 42 -7.12 -5.42 9.82
CA THR A 42 -8.42 -4.77 9.70
C THR A 42 -8.91 -4.81 8.25
N VAL A 43 -8.08 -4.39 7.30
CA VAL A 43 -8.42 -4.42 5.87
C VAL A 43 -8.68 -5.85 5.39
N HIS A 44 -7.85 -6.80 5.81
CA HIS A 44 -8.03 -8.21 5.44
C HIS A 44 -9.34 -8.78 6.00
N ALA A 45 -9.73 -8.42 7.23
CA ALA A 45 -11.00 -8.85 7.81
C ALA A 45 -12.23 -8.21 7.11
N GLU A 46 -12.10 -6.97 6.64
CA GLU A 46 -13.18 -6.23 5.98
C GLU A 46 -13.40 -6.67 4.51
N LEU A 47 -12.33 -6.92 3.77
CA LEU A 47 -12.38 -7.04 2.31
C LEU A 47 -11.96 -8.41 1.75
N SER A 48 -11.57 -9.38 2.57
CA SER A 48 -11.16 -10.68 2.03
C SER A 48 -12.36 -11.50 1.51
N PRO A 49 -12.33 -12.02 0.27
CA PRO A 49 -11.27 -11.89 -0.74
C PRO A 49 -11.36 -10.59 -1.57
N CYS A 50 -10.22 -9.90 -1.78
CA CYS A 50 -10.10 -8.69 -2.60
C CYS A 50 -8.82 -8.70 -3.47
N SER A 51 -8.77 -7.80 -4.46
CA SER A 51 -7.55 -7.56 -5.26
C SER A 51 -6.52 -6.72 -4.50
N GLU A 52 -5.26 -6.75 -4.94
CA GLU A 52 -4.17 -5.95 -4.35
C GLU A 52 -4.45 -4.45 -4.42
N LEU A 53 -5.11 -3.97 -5.48
CA LEU A 53 -5.50 -2.57 -5.63
C LEU A 53 -6.59 -2.18 -4.64
N GLU A 54 -7.63 -2.99 -4.49
CA GLU A 54 -8.68 -2.76 -3.50
C GLU A 54 -8.13 -2.80 -2.09
N PHE A 55 -7.27 -3.79 -1.80
CA PHE A 55 -6.57 -3.91 -0.53
C PHE A 55 -5.74 -2.67 -0.23
N LEU A 56 -4.88 -2.26 -1.15
CA LEU A 56 -3.97 -1.15 -0.95
C LEU A 56 -4.71 0.18 -0.83
N THR A 57 -5.75 0.38 -1.63
CA THR A 57 -6.59 1.57 -1.55
C THR A 57 -7.25 1.69 -0.18
N ARG A 58 -7.88 0.61 0.29
CA ARG A 58 -8.50 0.58 1.62
C ARG A 58 -7.47 0.75 2.74
N TYR A 59 -6.31 0.12 2.60
CA TYR A 59 -5.22 0.27 3.55
C TYR A 59 -4.79 1.73 3.66
N LEU A 60 -4.57 2.44 2.55
CA LEU A 60 -4.17 3.86 2.58
C LEU A 60 -5.25 4.81 3.13
N GLU A 61 -6.53 4.40 3.14
CA GLU A 61 -7.58 5.16 3.82
C GLU A 61 -7.43 5.11 5.34
N LEU A 62 -7.02 3.96 5.87
CA LEU A 62 -6.90 3.69 7.30
C LEU A 62 -5.48 3.93 7.84
N ALA A 63 -4.48 3.93 6.96
CA ALA A 63 -3.08 3.94 7.33
C ALA A 63 -2.72 5.14 8.23
N PRO A 64 -1.94 4.92 9.30
CA PRO A 64 -1.51 5.99 10.20
C PRO A 64 -0.54 6.96 9.52
N SER A 65 0.23 6.47 8.54
CA SER A 65 1.27 7.22 7.82
C SER A 65 1.34 6.82 6.35
N ASP A 66 2.01 7.66 5.56
CA ASP A 66 2.36 7.33 4.18
C ASP A 66 3.34 6.15 4.14
N LEU A 67 3.26 5.32 3.10
CA LEU A 67 4.18 4.22 2.88
C LEU A 67 5.37 4.74 2.08
N VAL A 68 6.59 4.43 2.50
CA VAL A 68 7.82 4.86 1.81
C VAL A 68 8.72 3.66 1.61
N ILE A 69 9.02 3.36 0.35
CA ILE A 69 9.93 2.30 -0.09
C ILE A 69 11.01 2.93 -0.98
N GLY A 70 12.25 2.48 -0.83
CA GLY A 70 13.38 2.91 -1.66
C GLY A 70 14.71 2.77 -0.94
#